data_AF-A0A8D5U2I9-F1
#
_entry.id   AF-A0A8D5U2I9-F1
#
_cell.length_a   1.000
_cell.length_b   1.000
_cell.length_c   1.000
_cell.angle_alpha   90.00
_cell.angle_beta   90.00
_cell.angle_gamma   90.00
#
_symmetry.space_group_name_H-M   'P 1'
#
loop_
_entity.id
_entity.type
_entity.pdbx_description
1 polymer ?
#
loop_
_entity_poly.entity_id
_entity_poly.type
_entity_poly.pdbx_seq_one_letter_code
_entity_poly.pdbx_strand_id
1 'polypeptide(L)'
;MRGQSNFIVYIFALVIVVLLLIPMFFYLTDISSLSEKQLDLGSIVREQVNGGGVVIYFNSSNKQLYSSILVYRGDSNFTLVNVYYTNGSGVWFNITNDVCVEGQFHLTTNKLPQPLIYNFSITTKSFNYPLVLMIRAYNQTEFVQVLPNETAVA
;
A
#
# COMPACT_ATOMS: atom_id res chain seq x y z
N MET A 1 44.14 -38.86 -13.22
CA MET A 1 42.84 -39.34 -12.68
C MET A 1 42.23 -38.44 -11.60
N ARG A 2 43.00 -37.79 -10.69
CA ARG A 2 42.44 -36.86 -9.68
C ARG A 2 41.74 -35.61 -10.24
N GLY A 3 42.27 -35.00 -11.31
CA GLY A 3 41.67 -33.81 -11.92
C GLY A 3 40.29 -34.04 -12.54
N GLN A 4 40.06 -35.19 -13.16
CA GLN A 4 38.74 -35.54 -13.72
C GLN A 4 37.70 -35.84 -12.63
N SER A 5 38.12 -36.46 -11.50
CA SER A 5 37.25 -36.69 -10.35
C SER A 5 36.79 -35.38 -9.71
N ASN A 6 37.69 -34.41 -9.52
CA ASN A 6 37.34 -33.11 -8.94
C ASN A 6 36.42 -32.31 -9.86
N PHE A 7 36.61 -32.42 -11.18
CA PHE A 7 35.74 -31.78 -12.17
C PHE A 7 34.31 -32.33 -12.14
N ILE A 8 34.15 -33.66 -12.01
CA ILE A 8 32.84 -34.31 -11.90
C ILE A 8 32.12 -33.90 -10.61
N VAL A 9 32.84 -33.84 -9.48
CA VAL A 9 32.27 -33.39 -8.20
C VAL A 9 31.81 -31.93 -8.27
N TYR A 10 32.59 -31.07 -8.93
CA TYR A 10 32.22 -29.67 -9.13
C TYR A 10 30.95 -29.50 -9.98
N ILE A 11 30.83 -30.27 -11.08
CA ILE A 11 29.63 -30.25 -11.92
C ILE A 11 28.41 -30.72 -11.12
N PHE A 12 28.54 -31.80 -10.34
CA PHE A 12 27.45 -32.28 -9.49
C PHE A 12 27.01 -31.25 -8.46
N ALA A 13 27.96 -30.57 -7.80
CA ALA A 13 27.66 -29.50 -6.85
C ALA A 13 26.91 -28.34 -7.52
N LEU A 14 27.34 -27.94 -8.72
CA LEU A 14 26.69 -26.87 -9.48
C LEU A 14 25.24 -27.22 -9.86
N VAL A 15 25.01 -28.46 -10.30
CA VAL A 15 23.65 -28.94 -10.63
C VAL A 15 22.74 -28.91 -9.41
N ILE A 16 23.23 -29.33 -8.24
CA ILE A 16 22.47 -29.28 -6.97
C ILE A 16 22.11 -27.83 -6.59
N VAL A 17 23.06 -26.91 -6.71
CA VAL A 17 22.82 -25.48 -6.43
C VAL A 17 21.74 -24.91 -7.35
N VAL A 18 21.80 -25.21 -8.65
CA VAL A 18 20.80 -24.74 -9.61
C VAL A 18 19.43 -25.35 -9.33
N LEU A 19 19.38 -26.65 -8.97
CA LEU A 19 18.13 -27.34 -8.60
C LEU A 19 17.48 -26.78 -7.33
N LEU A 20 18.25 -26.18 -6.42
CA LEU A 20 17.69 -25.51 -5.24
C LEU A 20 17.27 -24.06 -5.54
N LEU A 21 18.08 -23.31 -6.28
CA LEU A 21 17.86 -21.88 -6.51
C LEU A 21 16.64 -21.59 -7.39
N ILE A 22 16.43 -22.37 -8.46
CA ILE A 22 15.31 -22.16 -9.38
C ILE A 22 13.94 -22.29 -8.68
N PRO A 23 13.61 -23.41 -8.00
CA PRO A 23 12.33 -23.53 -7.32
C PRO A 23 12.19 -22.55 -6.15
N MET A 24 13.29 -22.20 -5.45
CA MET A 24 13.25 -21.18 -4.40
C MET A 24 12.91 -19.80 -4.97
N PHE A 25 13.44 -19.45 -6.15
CA PHE A 25 13.10 -18.22 -6.84
C PHE A 25 11.61 -18.17 -7.19
N PHE A 26 11.07 -19.24 -7.79
CA PHE A 26 9.64 -19.32 -8.11
C PHE A 26 8.75 -19.25 -6.87
N TYR A 27 9.12 -19.96 -5.79
CA TYR A 27 8.41 -19.91 -4.51
C TYR A 27 8.36 -18.50 -3.93
N LEU A 28 9.48 -17.78 -3.94
CA LEU A 28 9.55 -16.40 -3.45
C LEU A 28 8.78 -15.41 -4.33
N THR A 29 8.71 -15.63 -5.64
CA THR A 29 7.91 -14.78 -6.52
C THR A 29 6.41 -15.03 -6.39
N ASP A 30 5.97 -16.25 -6.12
CA ASP A 30 4.55 -16.58 -5.96
C ASP A 30 3.97 -16.08 -4.62
N ILE A 31 4.77 -16.00 -3.55
CA ILE A 31 4.33 -15.45 -2.26
C ILE A 31 4.04 -13.93 -2.35
N SER A 32 4.53 -13.25 -3.39
CA SER A 32 4.37 -11.80 -3.54
C SER A 32 2.97 -11.33 -3.98
N SER A 33 1.98 -12.23 -4.07
CA SER A 33 0.58 -11.81 -4.18
C SER A 33 0.23 -10.93 -2.99
N LEU A 34 -0.27 -9.72 -3.24
CA LEU A 34 -0.75 -8.81 -2.19
C LEU A 34 -1.70 -9.59 -1.29
N SER A 35 -1.26 -9.83 -0.06
CA SER A 35 -2.00 -10.56 0.95
C SER A 35 -3.29 -9.81 1.20
N GLU A 36 -4.43 -10.37 0.78
CA GLU A 36 -5.75 -9.91 1.22
C GLU A 36 -5.78 -9.94 2.75
N LYS A 37 -5.44 -8.80 3.38
CA LYS A 37 -5.43 -8.67 4.81
C LYS A 37 -6.87 -8.80 5.28
N GLN A 38 -7.21 -9.93 5.87
CA GLN A 38 -8.53 -10.12 6.47
C GLN A 38 -8.70 -9.10 7.60
N LEU A 39 -9.56 -8.11 7.39
CA LEU A 39 -9.81 -7.08 8.39
C LEU A 39 -10.46 -7.70 9.63
N ASP A 40 -9.88 -7.44 10.79
CA ASP A 40 -10.50 -7.75 12.06
C ASP A 40 -11.63 -6.75 12.33
N LEU A 41 -12.81 -7.08 11.82
CA LEU A 41 -14.01 -6.27 11.99
C LEU A 41 -14.36 -6.06 13.48
N GLY A 42 -13.92 -6.97 14.37
CA GLY A 42 -14.18 -6.88 15.81
C GLY A 42 -13.37 -5.76 16.49
N SER A 43 -12.10 -5.59 16.14
CA SER A 43 -11.29 -4.48 16.62
C SER A 43 -11.74 -3.14 16.01
N ILE A 44 -12.08 -3.14 14.72
CA ILE A 44 -12.64 -1.95 14.03
C ILE A 44 -13.92 -1.47 14.69
N VAL A 45 -14.87 -2.37 14.97
CA VAL A 45 -16.12 -1.99 15.65
C VAL A 45 -15.84 -1.49 17.07
N ARG A 46 -14.87 -2.04 17.79
CA ARG A 46 -14.49 -1.56 19.14
C ARG A 46 -13.84 -0.18 19.12
N GLU A 47 -12.94 0.09 18.19
CA GLU A 47 -12.31 1.41 18.00
C GLU A 47 -13.31 2.45 17.51
N GLN A 48 -14.29 2.04 16.69
CA GLN A 48 -15.40 2.88 16.26
C GLN A 48 -16.39 3.21 17.40
N VAL A 49 -16.68 2.27 18.31
CA VAL A 49 -17.54 2.52 19.48
C VAL A 49 -16.88 3.48 20.47
N ASN A 50 -15.54 3.50 20.54
CA ASN A 50 -14.77 4.46 21.34
C ASN A 50 -14.42 5.77 20.58
N GLY A 51 -14.99 5.98 19.37
CA GLY A 51 -14.94 7.27 18.66
C GLY A 51 -13.60 7.63 18.02
N GLY A 52 -12.72 6.67 17.76
CA GLY A 52 -11.32 6.96 17.41
C GLY A 52 -10.78 6.35 16.12
N GLY A 53 -11.58 5.67 15.30
CA GLY A 53 -11.08 4.98 14.11
C GLY A 53 -11.70 5.47 12.79
N VAL A 54 -10.90 5.74 11.77
CA VAL A 54 -11.33 6.07 10.41
C VAL A 54 -11.01 4.91 9.46
N VAL A 55 -12.03 4.46 8.73
CA VAL A 55 -11.88 3.37 7.75
C VAL A 55 -11.59 3.97 6.38
N ILE A 56 -10.48 3.52 5.78
CA ILE A 56 -9.96 4.06 4.52
C ILE A 56 -9.81 2.92 3.53
N TYR A 57 -10.38 3.06 2.34
CA TYR A 57 -10.22 2.10 1.25
C TYR A 57 -9.47 2.73 0.09
N PHE A 58 -8.45 2.06 -0.42
CA PHE A 58 -7.75 2.49 -1.61
C PHE A 58 -8.32 1.79 -2.85
N ASN A 59 -9.14 2.50 -3.62
CA ASN A 59 -9.59 2.07 -4.93
C ASN A 59 -8.49 2.29 -5.97
N SER A 60 -7.78 1.22 -6.35
CA SER A 60 -6.67 1.28 -7.29
C SER A 60 -7.16 1.09 -8.72
N SER A 61 -6.88 2.08 -9.59
CA SER A 61 -7.13 1.95 -11.02
C SER A 61 -6.04 2.59 -11.87
N ASN A 62 -5.77 1.99 -13.03
CA ASN A 62 -4.90 2.58 -14.06
C ASN A 62 -5.54 3.81 -14.75
N LYS A 63 -6.81 4.09 -14.46
CA LYS A 63 -7.55 5.26 -14.96
C LYS A 63 -7.74 6.25 -13.81
N GLN A 64 -7.28 7.49 -13.99
CA GLN A 64 -7.28 8.52 -12.94
C GLN A 64 -8.67 8.77 -12.35
N LEU A 65 -9.70 8.76 -13.18
CA LEU A 65 -11.10 8.95 -12.76
C LEU A 65 -11.62 7.89 -11.78
N TYR A 66 -10.95 6.74 -11.69
CA TYR A 66 -11.35 5.62 -10.86
C TYR A 66 -10.29 5.26 -9.80
N SER A 67 -9.22 6.05 -9.69
CA SER A 67 -8.17 5.85 -8.70
C SER A 67 -8.40 6.82 -7.55
N SER A 68 -8.83 6.32 -6.41
CA SER A 68 -9.21 7.16 -5.27
C SER A 68 -9.01 6.50 -3.92
N ILE A 69 -8.84 7.34 -2.90
CA ILE A 69 -8.91 6.98 -1.49
C ILE A 69 -10.33 7.30 -1.05
N LEU A 70 -11.10 6.26 -0.73
CA LEU A 70 -12.45 6.36 -0.21
C LEU A 70 -12.38 6.37 1.32
N VAL A 71 -13.04 7.34 1.93
CA VAL A 71 -13.09 7.46 3.39
C VAL A 71 -14.50 7.12 3.86
N TYR A 72 -14.64 6.02 4.61
CA TYR A 72 -15.93 5.57 5.12
C TYR A 72 -16.16 6.10 6.53
N ARG A 73 -17.29 6.80 6.73
CA ARG A 73 -17.66 7.46 8.01
C ARG A 73 -16.54 8.34 8.56
N GLY A 74 -16.05 9.22 7.69
CA GLY A 74 -15.00 10.17 8.03
C GLY A 74 -15.33 11.06 9.23
N ASP A 75 -14.29 11.47 9.95
CA ASP A 75 -14.39 12.40 11.08
C ASP A 75 -13.42 13.58 10.85
N SER A 76 -13.91 14.81 11.07
CA SER A 76 -13.14 16.05 10.99
C SER A 76 -11.99 16.14 12.00
N ASN A 77 -11.99 15.29 13.03
CA ASN A 77 -10.88 15.19 13.98
C ASN A 77 -9.62 14.55 13.37
N PHE A 78 -9.76 13.90 12.20
CA PHE A 78 -8.66 13.32 11.46
C PHE A 78 -8.38 14.15 10.21
N THR A 79 -7.11 14.48 9.99
CA THR A 79 -6.66 15.26 8.84
C THR A 79 -5.66 14.44 8.03
N LEU A 80 -5.92 14.24 6.74
CA LEU A 80 -4.93 13.71 5.82
C LEU A 80 -3.92 14.80 5.50
N VAL A 81 -2.65 14.59 5.85
CA VAL A 81 -1.61 15.62 5.74
C VAL A 81 -0.71 15.36 4.54
N ASN A 82 -0.24 14.12 4.39
CA ASN A 82 0.62 13.71 3.29
C ASN A 82 0.25 12.32 2.77
N VAL A 83 0.53 12.10 1.49
CA VAL A 83 0.37 10.81 0.84
C VAL A 83 1.65 10.46 0.11
N TYR A 84 2.14 9.26 0.38
CA TYR A 84 3.31 8.69 -0.25
C TYR A 84 2.93 7.38 -0.94
N TYR A 85 3.72 6.96 -1.92
CA TYR A 85 3.75 5.56 -2.35
C TYR A 85 5.19 5.04 -2.27
N THR A 86 5.32 3.74 -2.06
CA THR A 86 6.61 3.05 -2.04
C THR A 86 6.69 2.16 -3.27
N ASN A 87 7.70 2.37 -4.10
CA ASN A 87 7.92 1.51 -5.26
C ASN A 87 8.52 0.15 -4.84
N GLY A 88 8.59 -0.81 -5.77
CA GLY A 88 9.16 -2.13 -5.49
C GLY A 88 10.64 -2.13 -5.06
N SER A 89 11.35 -1.01 -5.20
CA SER A 89 12.74 -0.84 -4.73
C SER A 89 12.84 -0.18 -3.35
N GLY A 90 11.72 0.04 -2.65
CA GLY A 90 11.69 0.63 -1.31
C GLY A 90 11.89 2.15 -1.27
N VAL A 91 11.84 2.84 -2.41
CA VAL A 91 11.96 4.30 -2.50
C VAL A 91 10.59 4.94 -2.28
N TRP A 92 10.55 5.95 -1.42
CA TRP A 92 9.35 6.68 -1.08
C TRP A 92 9.18 7.90 -1.98
N PHE A 93 8.01 8.02 -2.59
CA PHE A 93 7.65 9.15 -3.44
C PHE A 93 6.49 9.90 -2.82
N ASN A 94 6.66 11.21 -2.63
CA ASN A 94 5.62 12.07 -2.12
C ASN A 94 4.68 12.49 -3.26
N ILE A 95 3.41 12.11 -3.17
CA ILE A 95 2.36 12.47 -4.14
C ILE A 95 1.32 13.41 -3.55
N THR A 96 1.57 14.01 -2.37
CA THR A 96 0.65 14.92 -1.67
C THR A 96 0.11 16.03 -2.58
N ASN A 97 0.92 16.53 -3.51
CA ASN A 97 0.53 17.57 -4.47
C ASN A 97 -0.39 17.10 -5.59
N ASP A 98 -0.46 15.79 -5.82
CA ASP A 98 -1.24 15.12 -6.87
C ASP A 98 -2.53 14.50 -6.30
N VAL A 99 -2.81 14.72 -5.01
CA VAL A 99 -4.00 14.24 -4.30
C VAL A 99 -4.98 15.40 -4.09
N CYS A 100 -6.22 15.21 -4.54
CA CYS A 100 -7.28 16.23 -4.49
C CYS A 100 -8.58 15.64 -3.97
N VAL A 101 -9.37 16.43 -3.24
CA VAL A 101 -10.71 16.05 -2.78
C VAL A 101 -11.66 15.76 -3.96
N GLU A 102 -12.33 14.62 -3.91
CA GLU A 102 -13.34 14.15 -4.87
C GLU A 102 -14.75 14.55 -4.39
N GLY A 103 -15.54 15.26 -5.20
CA GLY A 103 -16.88 15.70 -4.78
C GLY A 103 -17.38 17.05 -5.31
N GLN A 104 -16.63 17.77 -6.14
CA GLN A 104 -17.20 18.81 -7.00
C GLN A 104 -16.91 18.43 -8.46
N PHE A 105 -17.97 18.20 -9.24
CA PHE A 105 -17.88 18.16 -10.69
C PHE A 105 -17.22 19.48 -11.11
N HIS A 106 -15.96 19.38 -11.56
CA HIS A 106 -14.92 20.43 -11.67
C HIS A 106 -13.93 20.42 -10.52
N LEU A 107 -12.87 19.61 -10.67
CA LEU A 107 -11.47 19.98 -10.34
C LEU A 107 -11.31 20.94 -9.15
N THR A 108 -11.84 20.62 -7.97
CA THR A 108 -11.57 21.45 -6.80
C THR A 108 -10.14 21.21 -6.32
N THR A 109 -9.35 22.25 -6.49
CA THR A 109 -7.90 22.40 -6.29
C THR A 109 -7.46 22.46 -4.82
N ASN A 110 -8.22 21.86 -3.91
CA ASN A 110 -7.86 21.88 -2.49
C ASN A 110 -6.88 20.75 -2.21
N LYS A 111 -5.60 21.10 -2.24
CA LYS A 111 -4.51 20.22 -1.83
C LYS A 111 -4.58 19.93 -0.33
N LEU A 112 -3.90 18.86 0.06
CA LEU A 112 -3.68 18.50 1.46
C LEU A 112 -2.90 19.61 2.19
N PRO A 113 -3.11 19.80 3.50
CA PRO A 113 -3.91 18.97 4.41
C PRO A 113 -5.41 19.17 4.28
N GLN A 114 -6.20 18.10 4.40
CA GLN A 114 -7.67 18.12 4.37
C GLN A 114 -8.27 17.16 5.39
N PRO A 115 -9.44 17.46 5.96
CA PRO A 115 -10.10 16.54 6.89
C PRO A 115 -10.48 15.24 6.17
N LEU A 116 -10.34 14.10 6.86
CA LEU A 116 -10.76 12.77 6.38
C LEU A 116 -12.28 12.62 6.47
N ILE A 117 -13.03 13.56 5.88
CA ILE A 117 -14.49 13.48 5.67
C ILE A 117 -14.85 13.43 4.18
N TYR A 118 -13.83 13.52 3.32
CA TYR A 118 -13.96 13.52 1.88
C TYR A 118 -13.30 12.28 1.28
N ASN A 119 -13.69 11.95 0.05
CA ASN A 119 -12.92 11.06 -0.79
C ASN A 119 -11.80 11.85 -1.48
N PHE A 120 -10.74 11.17 -1.90
CA PHE A 120 -9.60 11.80 -2.54
C PHE A 120 -9.23 11.10 -3.84
N SER A 121 -9.19 11.83 -4.94
CA SER A 121 -8.59 11.36 -6.18
C SER A 121 -7.07 11.25 -6.02
N ILE A 122 -6.48 10.23 -6.63
CA ILE A 122 -5.03 10.03 -6.65
C ILE A 122 -4.50 9.89 -8.08
N THR A 123 -3.21 10.13 -8.24
CA THR A 123 -2.51 9.95 -9.53
C THR A 123 -2.47 8.48 -9.96
N THR A 124 -2.49 8.24 -11.27
CA THR A 124 -2.33 6.90 -11.84
C THR A 124 -0.92 6.35 -11.69
N LYS A 125 0.07 7.16 -11.32
CA LYS A 125 1.46 6.69 -11.11
C LYS A 125 1.59 5.75 -9.92
N SER A 126 0.69 5.85 -8.94
CA SER A 126 0.73 5.11 -7.69
C SER A 126 -0.29 3.97 -7.63
N PHE A 127 -1.03 3.68 -8.72
CA PHE A 127 -2.17 2.76 -8.67
C PHE A 127 -1.79 1.36 -8.18
N ASN A 128 -0.67 0.81 -8.66
CA ASN A 128 -0.22 -0.53 -8.34
C ASN A 128 0.75 -0.61 -7.14
N TYR A 129 0.91 0.48 -6.40
CA TYR A 129 1.84 0.54 -5.27
C TYR A 129 1.10 0.77 -3.95
N PRO A 130 1.61 0.24 -2.82
CA PRO A 130 1.13 0.61 -1.50
C PRO A 130 1.18 2.12 -1.30
N LEU A 131 0.11 2.67 -0.74
CA LEU A 131 0.07 4.05 -0.27
C LEU A 131 0.42 4.09 1.21
N VAL A 132 1.15 5.12 1.62
CA VAL A 132 1.36 5.46 3.02
C VAL A 132 0.71 6.81 3.26
N LEU A 133 -0.32 6.82 4.09
CA LEU A 133 -1.11 7.99 4.46
C LEU A 133 -0.58 8.53 5.79
N MET A 134 -0.18 9.79 5.81
CA MET A 134 0.14 10.48 7.05
C MET A 134 -1.11 11.21 7.54
N ILE A 135 -1.67 10.73 8.64
CA ILE A 135 -2.93 11.19 9.22
C ILE A 135 -2.63 11.85 10.56
N ARG A 136 -3.22 13.02 10.79
CA ARG A 136 -3.13 13.71 12.08
C ARG A 136 -4.46 13.59 12.81
N ALA A 137 -4.43 13.08 14.03
CA ALA A 137 -5.59 12.92 14.91
C ALA A 137 -5.25 13.41 16.32
N TYR A 138 -6.06 14.30 16.91
CA TYR A 138 -5.94 14.72 18.31
C TYR A 138 -4.50 15.02 18.83
N ASN A 139 -3.68 15.70 18.01
CA ASN A 139 -2.25 16.03 18.23
C ASN A 139 -1.23 14.92 18.01
N GLN A 140 -1.64 13.74 17.58
CA GLN A 140 -0.75 12.66 17.16
C GLN A 140 -0.70 12.58 15.63
N THR A 141 0.39 12.04 15.11
CA THR A 141 0.56 11.76 13.67
C THR A 141 0.74 10.26 13.51
N GLU A 142 -0.11 9.65 12.71
CA GLU A 142 -0.11 8.24 12.40
C GLU A 142 0.20 8.01 10.93
N PHE A 143 0.85 6.89 10.66
CA PHE A 143 1.18 6.45 9.31
C PHE A 143 0.42 5.17 9.02
N VAL A 144 -0.49 5.23 8.05
CA VAL A 144 -1.35 4.12 7.68
C VAL A 144 -0.98 3.65 6.29
N GLN A 145 -0.54 2.40 6.19
CA GLN A 145 -0.28 1.78 4.91
C GLN A 145 -1.56 1.16 4.36
N VAL A 146 -1.89 1.48 3.11
CA VAL A 146 -3.06 0.94 2.40
C VAL A 146 -2.60 0.31 1.09
N LEU A 147 -2.96 -0.95 0.88
CA LEU A 147 -2.63 -1.69 -0.33
C LEU A 147 -3.67 -1.41 -1.44
N PRO A 148 -3.28 -1.54 -2.72
CA PRO A 148 -4.21 -1.47 -3.85
C PRO A 148 -5.45 -2.35 -3.65
N ASN A 149 -6.64 -1.75 -3.74
CA ASN A 149 -7.94 -2.42 -3.55
C ASN A 149 -8.15 -3.04 -2.17
N GLU A 150 -7.52 -2.48 -1.14
CA GLU A 150 -7.69 -2.92 0.24
C GLU A 150 -8.17 -1.79 1.16
N THR A 151 -8.69 -2.21 2.32
CA THR A 151 -9.08 -1.31 3.41
C THR A 151 -8.00 -1.30 4.49
N ALA A 152 -7.74 -0.13 5.03
CA ALA A 152 -6.97 0.09 6.24
C ALA A 152 -7.77 0.90 7.26
N VAL A 153 -7.27 0.93 8.48
CA VAL A 153 -7.88 1.62 9.61
C VAL A 153 -6.81 2.53 10.20
N ALA A 154 -7.21 3.77 10.44
CA ALA A 154 -6.44 4.82 11.07
C ALA A 154 -7.12 5.24 12.38
#